data_AF-A0A7C1C4A1-F1
#
_entry.id   AF-A0A7C1C4A1-F1
#
_cell.length_a   1.000
_cell.length_b   1.000
_cell.length_c   1.000
_cell.angle_alpha   90.00
_cell.angle_beta   90.00
_cell.angle_gamma   90.00
#
_symmetry.space_group_name_H-M   'P 1'
#
loop_
_entity.id
_entity.type
_entity.pdbx_description
1 polymer ?
#
loop_
_entity_poly.entity_id
_entity_poly.type
_entity_poly.pdbx_seq_one_letter_code
_entity_poly.pdbx_strand_id
1 'polypeptide(L)'
;MGRKKKLIRFAENMTFDNLFQPRYEEIVEGFEMKGRWHRDFFNNKNDIILELACGKGEYAVGLARKYPDKNFIGVDVKGARLWRGLKTTHEEGLKNVAFIRARINLIEYFFGKNEISEIWITF
;
A
#
# COMPACT_ATOMS: atom_id res chain seq x y z
N MET A 1 -17.32 20.70 -9.03
CA MET A 1 -15.89 20.57 -9.40
C MET A 1 -15.15 19.32 -8.86
N GLY A 2 -15.53 18.74 -7.71
CA GLY A 2 -14.79 17.62 -7.09
C GLY A 2 -14.88 16.24 -7.75
N ARG A 3 -16.01 15.89 -8.38
CA ARG A 3 -16.24 14.55 -8.98
C ARG A 3 -15.35 14.28 -10.20
N LYS A 4 -15.09 15.30 -11.04
CA LYS A 4 -14.22 15.19 -12.22
C LYS A 4 -12.76 14.92 -11.82
N LYS A 5 -12.26 15.62 -10.79
CA LYS A 5 -10.92 15.37 -10.22
C LYS A 5 -10.79 13.97 -9.61
N LYS A 6 -11.85 13.45 -8.99
CA LYS A 6 -11.85 12.09 -8.42
C LYS A 6 -11.65 11.01 -9.49
N LEU A 7 -12.32 11.10 -10.63
CA LEU A 7 -12.18 10.14 -11.73
C LEU A 7 -10.77 10.17 -12.33
N ILE A 8 -10.21 11.36 -12.52
CA ILE A 8 -8.83 11.53 -13.02
C ILE A 8 -7.82 10.85 -12.09
N ARG A 9 -7.92 11.10 -10.78
CA ARG A 9 -7.05 10.45 -9.77
C ARG A 9 -7.17 8.94 -9.78
N PHE A 10 -8.39 8.42 -9.99
CA PHE A 10 -8.62 6.99 -10.02
C PHE A 10 -8.08 6.32 -11.29
N ALA A 11 -8.10 7.03 -12.42
CA ALA A 11 -7.46 6.58 -13.64
C ALA A 11 -5.94 6.55 -13.50
N GLU A 12 -5.35 7.60 -12.91
CA GLU A 12 -3.90 7.66 -12.66
C GLU A 12 -3.44 6.61 -11.65
N ASN A 13 -4.28 6.22 -10.70
CA ASN A 13 -3.96 5.12 -9.79
C ASN A 13 -3.57 3.82 -10.52
N MET A 14 -4.11 3.57 -11.71
CA MET A 14 -3.81 2.37 -12.51
C MET A 14 -2.41 2.40 -13.14
N THR A 15 -1.71 3.54 -13.09
CA THR A 15 -0.36 3.70 -13.65
C THR A 15 0.75 3.59 -12.59
N PHE A 16 0.39 3.37 -11.32
CA PHE A 16 1.37 3.25 -10.24
C PHE A 16 1.64 1.78 -9.90
N ASP A 17 2.89 1.35 -10.09
CA ASP A 17 3.33 -0.03 -9.84
C ASP A 17 3.30 -0.40 -8.35
N ASN A 18 3.24 0.58 -7.46
CA ASN A 18 3.15 0.38 -6.02
C ASN A 18 1.72 0.39 -5.47
N LEU A 19 0.70 0.22 -6.33
CA LEU A 19 -0.69 0.07 -5.94
C LEU A 19 -1.23 -1.33 -6.28
N PHE A 20 -1.67 -2.05 -5.25
CA PHE A 20 -2.32 -3.35 -5.37
C PHE A 20 -3.83 -3.21 -5.13
N GLN A 21 -4.66 -3.58 -6.11
CA GLN A 21 -6.12 -3.49 -6.03
C GLN A 21 -6.81 -4.79 -6.50
N PRO A 22 -6.49 -5.95 -5.91
CA PRO A 22 -7.09 -7.21 -6.33
C PRO A 22 -8.60 -7.22 -6.13
N ARG A 23 -9.29 -7.96 -6.99
CA ARG A 23 -10.70 -8.32 -6.87
C ARG A 23 -10.88 -9.32 -5.73
N TYR A 24 -12.12 -9.49 -5.28
CA TYR A 24 -12.40 -10.36 -4.14
C TYR A 24 -11.98 -11.82 -4.42
N GLU A 25 -12.24 -12.30 -5.63
CA GLU A 25 -11.92 -13.65 -6.08
C GLU A 25 -10.40 -13.89 -6.04
N GLU A 26 -9.62 -12.92 -6.52
CA GLU A 26 -8.15 -12.94 -6.50
C GLU A 26 -7.57 -12.94 -5.09
N ILE A 27 -8.30 -12.41 -4.11
CA ILE A 27 -7.89 -12.42 -2.71
C ILE A 27 -8.13 -13.81 -2.09
N VAL A 28 -9.33 -14.38 -2.28
CA VAL A 28 -9.73 -15.64 -1.64
C VAL A 28 -9.12 -16.88 -2.28
N GLU A 29 -8.83 -16.84 -3.59
CA GLU A 29 -8.15 -17.94 -4.30
C GLU A 29 -6.65 -18.00 -3.98
N GLY A 30 -6.11 -16.93 -3.38
CA GLY A 30 -4.71 -16.83 -2.99
C GLY A 30 -4.06 -15.65 -3.68
N PHE A 31 -4.07 -14.49 -3.01
CA PHE A 31 -3.42 -13.29 -3.52
C PHE A 31 -1.92 -13.52 -3.76
N GLU A 32 -1.45 -13.19 -4.96
CA GLU A 32 -0.09 -13.54 -5.40
C GLU A 32 1.01 -13.01 -4.49
N MET A 33 0.86 -11.83 -3.89
CA MET A 33 1.91 -11.23 -3.05
C MET A 33 1.98 -11.82 -1.64
N LYS A 34 1.04 -12.69 -1.23
CA LYS A 34 1.01 -13.25 0.13
C LYS A 34 2.29 -14.03 0.43
N GLY A 35 3.07 -13.58 1.42
CA GLY A 35 4.36 -14.21 1.77
C GLY A 35 5.50 -13.90 0.78
N ARG A 36 5.29 -12.96 -0.13
CA ARG A 36 6.20 -12.64 -1.25
C ARG A 36 6.60 -11.17 -1.31
N TRP A 37 6.19 -10.33 -0.34
CA TRP A 37 6.42 -8.88 -0.38
C TRP A 37 7.90 -8.50 -0.43
N HIS A 38 8.72 -9.14 0.43
CA HIS A 38 10.17 -8.95 0.46
C HIS A 38 10.84 -9.29 -0.86
N ARG A 39 10.44 -10.42 -1.47
CA ARG A 39 11.11 -10.96 -2.66
C ARG A 39 10.69 -10.25 -3.93
N ASP A 40 9.40 -9.98 -4.09
CA ASP A 40 8.85 -9.64 -5.41
C ASP A 40 8.48 -8.16 -5.55
N PHE A 41 8.33 -7.44 -4.44
CA PHE A 41 8.08 -5.99 -4.48
C PHE A 41 9.25 -5.18 -3.90
N PHE A 42 9.61 -5.40 -2.64
CA PHE A 42 10.64 -4.59 -1.97
C PHE A 42 12.07 -4.98 -2.35
N ASN A 43 12.26 -6.21 -2.85
CA ASN A 43 13.55 -6.80 -3.23
C ASN A 43 14.63 -6.67 -2.13
N ASN A 44 14.23 -6.85 -0.86
CA ASN A 44 15.09 -6.77 0.31
C ASN A 44 14.47 -7.57 1.48
N LYS A 45 15.13 -7.61 2.64
CA LYS A 45 14.65 -8.31 3.86
C LYS A 45 14.32 -7.37 5.02
N ASN A 46 14.09 -6.09 4.72
CA ASN A 46 13.81 -5.08 5.73
C ASN A 46 12.43 -5.32 6.37
N ASP A 47 12.25 -4.86 7.60
CA ASP A 47 10.96 -4.95 8.29
C ASP A 47 9.84 -4.33 7.46
N ILE A 48 8.68 -5.00 7.42
CA ILE A 48 7.47 -4.48 6.80
C ILE A 48 6.56 -3.93 7.89
N ILE A 49 6.30 -2.64 7.82
CA ILE A 49 5.41 -1.90 8.71
C ILE A 49 4.11 -1.63 7.97
N LEU A 50 2.99 -2.03 8.59
CA LEU A 50 1.66 -1.93 8.03
C LEU A 50 0.90 -0.75 8.64
N GLU A 51 0.47 0.21 7.82
CA GLU A 51 -0.43 1.29 8.24
C GLU A 51 -1.88 0.94 7.85
N LEU A 52 -2.72 0.69 8.85
CA LEU A 52 -4.13 0.34 8.66
C LEU A 52 -5.00 1.59 8.63
N ALA A 53 -5.90 1.68 7.64
CA ALA A 53 -6.73 2.85 7.38
C ALA A 53 -5.91 4.12 7.07
N CYS A 54 -4.89 3.98 6.20
CA CYS A 54 -3.87 5.00 5.96
C CYS A 54 -4.39 6.30 5.30
N GLY A 55 -5.64 6.33 4.79
CA GLY A 55 -6.21 7.50 4.14
C GLY A 55 -5.40 7.95 2.93
N LYS A 56 -4.61 9.01 3.08
CA LYS A 56 -3.71 9.54 2.04
C LYS A 56 -2.32 8.90 2.05
N GLY A 57 -2.01 8.04 3.02
CA GLY A 57 -0.69 7.45 3.19
C GLY A 57 0.35 8.44 3.74
N GLU A 58 -0.08 9.42 4.55
CA GLU A 58 0.83 10.46 5.06
C GLU A 58 1.91 9.87 6.00
N TYR A 59 1.56 8.87 6.82
CA TYR A 59 2.53 8.21 7.70
C TYR A 59 3.42 7.21 6.94
N ALA A 60 2.87 6.29 6.13
CA ALA A 60 3.68 5.39 5.28
C ALA A 60 4.66 6.19 4.41
N VAL A 61 4.12 7.21 3.71
CA VAL A 61 4.71 8.49 3.33
C VAL A 61 6.03 8.89 4.03
N GLY A 62 5.82 9.63 5.12
CA GLY A 62 6.89 10.28 5.87
C GLY A 62 7.84 9.31 6.57
N LEU A 63 7.34 8.15 7.02
CA LEU A 63 8.18 7.15 7.67
C LEU A 63 9.13 6.50 6.65
N ALA A 64 8.68 6.24 5.43
CA ALA A 64 9.55 5.72 4.38
C ALA A 64 10.68 6.66 3.99
N ARG A 65 10.43 7.98 3.99
CA ARG A 65 11.49 8.99 3.83
C ARG A 65 12.49 8.96 4.98
N LYS A 66 11.98 8.83 6.21
CA LYS A 66 12.78 8.91 7.43
C LYS A 66 13.59 7.64 7.67
N TYR A 67 13.06 6.48 7.27
CA TYR A 67 13.60 5.15 7.52
C TYR A 67 13.72 4.39 6.19
N PRO A 68 14.75 4.69 5.37
CA PRO A 68 14.96 4.01 4.07
C PRO A 68 15.30 2.52 4.21
N ASP A 69 15.71 2.10 5.40
CA ASP A 69 16.01 0.72 5.81
C ASP A 69 14.77 -0.06 6.29
N LYS A 70 13.57 0.51 6.15
CA LYS A 70 12.29 -0.13 6.48
C LYS A 70 11.33 -0.04 5.30
N ASN A 71 10.44 -1.01 5.19
CA ASN A 71 9.39 -1.08 4.18
C ASN A 71 8.03 -0.72 4.78
N PHE A 72 7.22 0.01 4.03
CA PHE A 72 5.91 0.48 4.49
C PHE A 72 4.81 0.05 3.53
N ILE A 73 3.68 -0.42 4.07
CA ILE A 73 2.48 -0.74 3.31
C ILE A 73 1.29 0.02 3.90
N GLY A 74 0.67 0.89 3.12
CA GLY A 74 -0.57 1.57 3.50
C GLY A 74 -1.81 0.82 3.00
N VAL A 75 -2.80 0.59 3.86
CA VAL A 75 -4.06 -0.07 3.49
C VAL A 75 -5.25 0.85 3.68
N ASP A 76 -6.03 1.08 2.62
CA ASP A 76 -7.31 1.81 2.70
C ASP A 76 -8.30 1.36 1.63
N VAL A 77 -9.59 1.37 1.95
CA VAL A 77 -10.67 0.98 1.02
C VAL A 77 -10.93 2.05 -0.06
N LYS A 78 -10.60 3.33 0.23
CA LYS A 78 -10.88 4.49 -0.63
C LYS A 78 -9.69 4.83 -1.52
N GLY A 79 -9.59 4.18 -2.67
CA GLY A 79 -8.50 4.42 -3.65
C GLY A 79 -8.25 5.89 -4.04
N ALA A 80 -9.30 6.72 -4.10
CA ALA A 80 -9.12 8.16 -4.39
C ALA A 80 -8.36 8.94 -3.30
N ARG A 81 -8.28 8.42 -2.07
CA ARG A 81 -7.46 8.98 -0.99
C ARG A 81 -6.01 8.54 -1.13
N LEU A 82 -5.77 7.26 -1.45
CA LEU A 82 -4.45 6.68 -1.70
C LEU A 82 -3.65 7.43 -2.78
N TRP A 83 -4.35 8.00 -3.78
CA TRP A 83 -3.73 8.74 -4.89
C TRP A 83 -2.68 9.76 -4.43
N ARG A 84 -2.90 10.45 -3.30
CA ARG A 84 -1.91 11.43 -2.82
C ARG A 84 -0.61 10.74 -2.40
N GLY A 85 -0.67 9.67 -1.63
CA GLY A 85 0.50 8.88 -1.21
C GLY A 85 1.22 8.29 -2.41
N LEU A 86 0.48 7.64 -3.31
CA LEU A 86 1.00 7.06 -4.55
C LEU A 86 1.75 8.08 -5.41
N LYS A 87 1.10 9.23 -5.68
CA LYS A 87 1.71 10.31 -6.46
C LYS A 87 3.00 10.80 -5.83
N THR A 88 3.00 10.97 -4.51
CA THR A 88 4.16 11.44 -3.76
C THR A 88 5.31 10.43 -3.79
N THR A 89 5.01 9.14 -3.56
CA THR A 89 5.98 8.05 -3.68
C THR A 89 6.61 8.01 -5.07
N HIS A 90 5.81 8.18 -6.12
CA HIS A 90 6.28 8.21 -7.50
C HIS A 90 7.16 9.44 -7.79
N GLU A 91 6.72 10.65 -7.42
CA GLU A 91 7.44 11.90 -7.63
C GLU A 91 8.79 11.94 -6.90
N GLU A 92 8.87 11.34 -5.71
CA GLU A 92 10.08 11.30 -4.90
C GLU A 92 10.94 10.05 -5.11
N GLY A 93 10.49 9.13 -5.96
CA GLY A 93 11.22 7.90 -6.27
C GLY A 93 11.37 6.94 -5.09
N LEU A 94 10.50 7.00 -4.08
CA LEU A 94 10.56 6.11 -2.92
C LEU A 94 10.25 4.67 -3.36
N LYS A 95 11.12 3.73 -3.00
CA LYS A 95 11.00 2.30 -3.37
C LYS A 95 10.53 1.41 -2.23
N ASN A 96 10.48 1.94 -1.02
CA ASN A 96 10.12 1.25 0.20
C ASN A 96 8.67 1.54 0.66
N VAL A 97 7.77 1.87 -0.29
CA VAL A 97 6.34 2.10 -0.01
C VAL A 97 5.43 1.39 -1.01
N ALA A 98 4.51 0.58 -0.51
CA ALA A 98 3.39 0.04 -1.27
C ALA A 98 2.04 0.50 -0.71
N PHE A 99 1.00 0.40 -1.52
CA PHE A 99 -0.38 0.62 -1.11
C PHE A 99 -1.26 -0.55 -1.53
N ILE A 100 -2.15 -0.95 -0.63
CA ILE A 100 -3.17 -1.97 -0.89
C ILE A 100 -4.53 -1.30 -0.76
N ARG A 101 -5.35 -1.42 -1.82
CA ARG A 101 -6.75 -1.05 -1.74
C ARG A 101 -7.59 -2.25 -1.40
N ALA A 102 -7.85 -2.44 -0.11
CA ALA A 102 -8.67 -3.54 0.38
C ALA A 102 -9.54 -3.11 1.56
N ARG A 103 -10.53 -3.96 1.91
CA ARG A 103 -11.18 -3.88 3.21
C ARG A 103 -10.29 -4.57 4.24
N ILE A 104 -10.16 -3.97 5.42
CA ILE A 104 -9.28 -4.44 6.49
C ILE A 104 -9.63 -5.85 7.00
N ASN A 105 -10.90 -6.27 6.87
CA ASN A 105 -11.33 -7.62 7.26
C ASN A 105 -10.76 -8.72 6.34
N LEU A 106 -10.10 -8.35 5.24
CA LEU A 106 -9.43 -9.29 4.33
C LEU A 106 -7.91 -9.30 4.54
N ILE A 107 -7.38 -8.63 5.57
CA ILE A 107 -5.94 -8.40 5.71
C ILE A 107 -5.11 -9.70 5.81
N GLU A 108 -5.67 -10.76 6.38
CA GLU A 108 -5.05 -12.08 6.52
C GLU A 108 -4.76 -12.79 5.19
N TYR A 109 -5.40 -12.32 4.10
CA TYR A 109 -5.16 -12.84 2.76
C TYR A 109 -3.96 -12.16 2.07
N PHE A 110 -3.50 -11.01 2.56
CA PHE A 110 -2.45 -10.23 1.92
C PHE A 110 -1.04 -10.58 2.39
N PHE A 111 -0.91 -11.19 3.56
CA PHE A 111 0.39 -11.43 4.20
C PHE A 111 0.58 -12.87 4.64
N GLY A 112 1.82 -13.34 4.53
CA GLY A 112 2.26 -14.64 5.03
C GLY A 112 2.45 -14.63 6.54
N LYS A 113 2.73 -15.81 7.09
CA LYS A 113 3.04 -15.97 8.51
C LYS A 113 4.30 -15.18 8.87
N ASN A 114 4.22 -14.35 9.91
CA ASN A 114 5.31 -13.51 10.40
C ASN A 114 5.95 -12.57 9.35
N GLU A 115 5.19 -12.17 8.31
CA GLU A 115 5.70 -11.28 7.26
C GLU A 115 5.67 -9.79 7.67
N ILE A 116 4.78 -9.42 8.59
CA ILE A 116 4.63 -8.06 9.12
C ILE A 116 5.32 -7.94 10.47
N SER A 117 6.19 -6.94 10.61
CA SER A 117 6.96 -6.68 11.84
C SER A 117 6.20 -5.75 12.81
N GLU A 118 5.40 -4.82 12.28
CA GLU A 118 4.70 -3.82 13.08
C GLU A 118 3.40 -3.37 12.40
N ILE A 119 2.39 -3.03 13.21
CA ILE A 119 1.10 -2.53 12.73
C ILE A 119 0.82 -1.18 13.38
N TRP A 120 0.53 -0.18 12.56
CA TRP A 120 0.23 1.19 12.93
C TRP A 120 -1.25 1.49 12.71
N ILE A 121 -1.85 2.14 13.70
CA ILE A 121 -3.21 2.69 13.65
C ILE A 121 -3.15 4.10 14.26
N THR A 122 -3.23 5.12 13.42
CA THR A 122 -2.65 6.45 13.69
C THR A 122 -3.64 7.60 13.83
N PHE A 123 -4.94 7.28 13.92
CA PHE A 123 -6.07 8.22 13.80
C PHE A 123 -5.93 9.57 14.53
#